data_AF-A0A485BMJ8-F1
#
_entry.id   AF-A0A485BMJ8-F1
#
_cell.length_a   1.000
_cell.length_b   1.000
_cell.length_c   1.000
_cell.angle_alpha   90.00
_cell.angle_beta   90.00
_cell.angle_gamma   90.00
#
_symmetry.space_group_name_H-M   'P 1'
#
loop_
_entity.id
_entity.type
_entity.pdbx_description
1 polymer ?
#
loop_
_entity_poly.entity_id
_entity_poly.type
_entity_poly.pdbx_seq_one_letter_code
_entity_poly.pdbx_strand_id
1 'polypeptide(L)'
;MLGNVLNPKMGVLYVSFLPQFIPSGHSPVVWTFLLVGIHVLLGTLWSLTLIMATRYASGLLKAPGFIQWMDRATGGVFMLFAARLALSSRQAI
;
A
#
# COMPACT_ATOMS: atom_id res chain seq x y z
N MET A 1 -4.51 6.03 -9.56
CA MET A 1 -4.54 5.08 -10.70
C MET A 1 -3.68 5.49 -11.89
N LEU A 2 -3.53 6.78 -12.25
CA LEU A 2 -2.73 7.20 -13.41
C LEU A 2 -1.26 6.71 -13.38
N GLY A 3 -0.60 6.72 -12.22
CA GLY A 3 0.77 6.21 -12.07
C GLY A 3 0.94 4.72 -12.39
N ASN A 4 -0.14 3.93 -12.31
CA ASN A 4 -0.13 2.51 -12.67
C ASN A 4 -0.12 2.31 -14.19
N VAL A 5 -0.64 3.28 -14.96
CA VAL A 5 -0.69 3.22 -16.43
C VAL A 5 0.73 3.30 -17.01
N LEU A 6 1.59 4.10 -16.40
CA LEU A 6 3.00 4.26 -16.78
C LEU A 6 3.93 3.21 -16.14
N ASN A 7 3.40 2.34 -15.28
CA ASN A 7 4.19 1.31 -14.63
C ASN A 7 4.25 0.06 -15.54
N PRO A 8 5.42 -0.27 -16.13
CA PRO A 8 5.53 -1.41 -17.05
C PRO A 8 5.15 -2.74 -16.37
N LYS A 9 5.24 -2.82 -15.05
CA LYS A 9 4.83 -4.00 -14.27
C LYS A 9 3.34 -4.32 -14.42
N MET A 10 2.50 -3.28 -14.52
CA MET A 10 1.06 -3.45 -14.72
C MET A 10 0.75 -3.90 -16.15
N GLY A 11 1.46 -3.36 -17.15
CA GLY A 11 1.32 -3.80 -18.54
C GLY A 11 1.68 -5.27 -18.73
N VAL A 12 2.81 -5.71 -18.15
CA VAL A 12 3.23 -7.11 -18.19
C VAL A 12 2.22 -8.02 -17.48
N LEU A 13 1.70 -7.63 -16.31
CA LEU A 13 0.66 -8.38 -15.60
C LEU A 13 -0.57 -8.59 -16.50
N TYR A 14 -1.05 -7.54 -17.16
CA TYR A 14 -2.23 -7.63 -18.04
C TYR A 14 -1.97 -8.54 -19.23
N VAL A 15 -0.83 -8.42 -19.90
CA VAL A 15 -0.49 -9.27 -21.06
C VAL A 15 -0.33 -10.74 -20.66
N SER A 16 0.20 -11.04 -19.47
CA SER A 16 0.42 -12.42 -19.02
C SER A 16 -0.82 -13.08 -18.40
N PHE A 17 -1.67 -12.34 -17.70
CA PHE A 17 -2.82 -12.90 -16.97
C PHE A 17 -4.16 -12.74 -17.69
N LEU A 18 -4.42 -11.64 -18.42
CA LEU A 18 -5.72 -11.44 -19.07
C LEU A 18 -6.09 -12.51 -20.10
N PRO A 19 -5.17 -12.99 -20.97
CA PRO A 19 -5.54 -13.97 -22.00
C PRO A 19 -6.12 -15.26 -21.42
N GLN A 20 -5.75 -15.61 -20.18
CA GLN A 20 -6.23 -16.82 -19.48
C GLN A 20 -7.72 -16.74 -19.09
N PHE A 21 -8.28 -15.52 -19.03
CA PHE A 21 -9.68 -15.28 -18.65
C PHE A 21 -10.57 -14.99 -19.86
N ILE A 22 -10.05 -15.05 -21.09
CA ILE A 22 -10.82 -14.80 -22.32
C ILE A 22 -11.38 -16.13 -22.85
N PRO A 23 -12.71 -16.30 -22.93
CA PRO A 23 -13.32 -17.49 -23.51
C PRO A 23 -12.97 -17.62 -25.00
N SER A 24 -12.58 -18.83 -25.42
CA SER A 24 -12.32 -19.15 -26.84
C SER A 24 -13.58 -18.89 -27.68
N GLY A 25 -13.48 -18.00 -28.68
CA GLY A 25 -14.56 -17.64 -29.60
C GLY A 25 -15.23 -16.29 -29.35
N HIS A 26 -14.82 -15.53 -28.33
CA HIS A 26 -15.30 -14.15 -28.09
C HIS A 26 -14.23 -13.12 -28.44
N SER A 27 -14.63 -11.86 -28.70
CA SER A 27 -13.70 -10.77 -29.02
C SER A 27 -12.72 -10.53 -27.86
N PRO A 28 -11.40 -10.75 -28.05
CA PRO A 28 -10.40 -10.59 -26.98
C PRO A 28 -10.30 -9.15 -26.47
N VAL A 29 -10.59 -8.18 -27.35
CA VAL A 29 -10.55 -6.75 -27.05
C VAL A 29 -11.62 -6.40 -26.03
N VAL A 30 -12.87 -6.83 -26.25
CA VAL A 30 -14.00 -6.51 -25.37
C VAL A 30 -13.78 -7.09 -23.98
N TRP A 31 -13.35 -8.35 -23.88
CA TRP A 31 -13.05 -8.99 -22.60
C TRP A 31 -11.88 -8.33 -21.86
N THR A 32 -10.83 -7.94 -22.58
CA THR A 32 -9.69 -7.22 -22.00
C THR A 32 -10.13 -5.88 -21.39
N PHE A 33 -10.87 -5.06 -22.14
CA PHE A 33 -11.37 -3.79 -21.64
C PHE A 33 -12.34 -3.96 -20.46
N LEU A 34 -13.19 -4.99 -20.48
CA LEU A 34 -14.11 -5.31 -19.39
C LEU A 34 -13.36 -5.66 -18.11
N LEU A 35 -12.38 -6.58 -18.18
CA LEU A 35 -11.60 -7.01 -17.02
C LEU A 35 -10.74 -5.87 -16.46
N VAL A 36 -10.13 -5.05 -17.33
CA VAL A 36 -9.41 -3.84 -16.92
C VAL A 36 -10.37 -2.84 -16.25
N GLY A 37 -11.57 -2.67 -16.79
CA GLY A 37 -12.60 -1.81 -16.21
C GLY A 37 -13.01 -2.24 -14.80
N ILE A 38 -13.24 -3.55 -14.59
CA ILE A 38 -13.52 -4.12 -13.26
C ILE A 38 -12.37 -3.86 -12.30
N HIS A 39 -11.12 -4.07 -12.74
CA HIS A 39 -9.95 -3.84 -11.90
C HIS A 39 -9.85 -2.37 -11.46
N VAL A 40 -10.04 -1.42 -12.38
CA VAL A 40 -10.02 0.02 -12.06
C VAL A 40 -11.14 0.36 -11.08
N LEU A 41 -12.34 -0.20 -11.27
CA LEU A 41 -13.48 0.04 -10.40
C LEU A 41 -13.24 -0.49 -8.99
N LEU A 42 -12.75 -1.72 -8.85
CA LEU A 42 -12.37 -2.32 -7.56
C LEU A 42 -11.28 -1.49 -6.87
N GLY A 43 -10.23 -1.13 -7.58
CA GLY A 43 -9.15 -0.32 -7.02
C GLY A 43 -9.63 1.08 -6.59
N THR A 44 -10.57 1.66 -7.32
CA THR A 44 -11.19 2.95 -6.97
C THR A 44 -12.07 2.82 -5.73
N LEU A 45 -12.95 1.82 -5.69
CA LEU A 45 -13.78 1.53 -4.51
C LEU A 45 -12.92 1.30 -3.27
N TRP A 46 -11.88 0.48 -3.39
CA TRP A 46 -10.92 0.23 -2.31
C TRP A 46 -10.23 1.52 -1.84
N SER A 47 -9.77 2.36 -2.78
CA SER A 47 -9.16 3.64 -2.43
C SER A 47 -10.14 4.56 -1.71
N LEU A 48 -11.40 4.62 -2.16
CA LEU A 48 -12.46 5.37 -1.49
C LEU A 48 -12.76 4.82 -0.09
N THR A 49 -12.81 3.50 0.08
CA THR A 49 -12.93 2.86 1.39
C THR A 49 -11.79 3.27 2.31
N LEU A 50 -10.54 3.24 1.84
CA LEU A 50 -9.39 3.69 2.63
C LEU A 50 -9.47 5.18 2.97
N ILE A 51 -9.89 6.03 2.05
CA ILE A 51 -10.07 7.47 2.30
C ILE A 51 -11.15 7.69 3.37
N MET A 52 -12.28 7.00 3.28
CA MET A 52 -13.36 7.08 4.27
C MET A 52 -12.93 6.54 5.63
N ALA A 53 -12.28 5.37 5.65
CA ALA A 53 -11.74 4.77 6.86
C ALA A 53 -10.72 5.69 7.53
N THR A 54 -9.83 6.30 6.73
CA THR A 54 -8.83 7.26 7.23
C THR A 54 -9.49 8.54 7.73
N ARG A 55 -10.58 9.02 7.13
CA ARG A 55 -11.34 10.15 7.66
C ARG A 55 -11.92 9.85 9.05
N TYR A 56 -12.49 8.66 9.24
CA TYR A 56 -13.02 8.25 10.54
C TYR A 56 -11.89 8.04 11.56
N ALA A 57 -10.84 7.33 11.14
CA ALA A 57 -9.64 7.12 11.94
C ALA A 57 -8.88 8.41 12.22
N SER A 58 -9.03 9.46 11.41
CA SER A 58 -8.37 10.75 11.64
C SER A 58 -8.80 11.39 12.96
N GLY A 59 -10.02 11.13 13.44
CA GLY A 59 -10.43 11.57 14.77
C GLY A 59 -9.63 10.88 15.87
N LEU A 60 -9.35 9.58 15.69
CA LEU A 60 -8.60 8.74 16.64
C LEU A 60 -7.07 8.99 16.55
N LEU A 61 -6.54 9.14 15.34
CA LEU A 61 -5.13 9.42 15.05
C LEU A 61 -4.71 10.81 15.52
N LYS A 62 -5.64 11.77 15.54
CA LYS A 62 -5.42 13.12 16.09
C LYS A 62 -5.67 13.20 17.59
N ALA A 63 -6.10 12.11 18.23
CA ALA A 63 -6.26 12.09 19.67
C ALA A 63 -4.88 12.31 20.33
N PRO A 64 -4.77 13.23 21.31
CA PRO A 64 -3.50 13.55 21.96
C PRO A 64 -2.80 12.30 22.53
N GLY A 65 -3.57 11.34 23.05
CA GLY A 65 -3.05 10.09 23.59
C GLY A 65 -2.41 9.17 22.55
N PHE A 66 -2.93 9.14 21.31
CA PHE A 66 -2.36 8.31 20.25
C PHE A 66 -1.03 8.90 19.76
N ILE A 67 -0.96 10.21 19.58
CA ILE A 67 0.27 10.93 19.22
C ILE A 67 1.35 10.73 20.30
N GLN A 68 0.99 10.91 21.58
CA GLN A 68 1.93 10.68 22.68
C GLN A 68 2.44 9.23 22.73
N TRP A 69 1.60 8.24 22.43
CA TRP A 69 2.05 6.86 22.37
C TRP A 69 3.02 6.61 21.22
N MET A 70 2.76 7.16 20.03
CA MET A 70 3.68 7.11 18.89
C MET A 70 5.02 7.79 19.18
N ASP A 71 5.00 8.96 19.83
CA ASP A 71 6.22 9.68 20.22
C ASP A 71 7.03 8.88 21.23
N ARG A 72 6.37 8.24 22.21
CA ARG A 72 7.03 7.36 23.20
C ARG A 72 7.62 6.11 22.56
N ALA A 73 6.91 5.49 21.61
CA ALA A 73 7.41 4.33 20.88
C ALA A 73 8.66 4.70 20.06
N THR A 74 8.60 5.82 19.33
CA THR A 74 9.72 6.32 18.51
C THR A 74 10.92 6.69 19.39
N GLY A 75 10.69 7.44 20.47
CA GLY A 75 11.72 7.76 21.45
C GLY A 75 12.31 6.52 22.12
N GLY A 76 11.49 5.50 22.40
CA GLY A 76 11.93 4.20 22.93
C GLY A 76 12.86 3.46 21.97
N VAL A 77 12.52 3.43 20.68
CA VAL A 77 13.37 2.84 19.63
C VAL A 77 14.72 3.57 19.54
N PHE A 78 14.72 4.91 19.57
CA PHE A 78 15.96 5.67 19.57
C PHE A 78 16.80 5.46 20.82
N MET A 79 16.19 5.42 22.01
CA MET A 79 16.90 5.09 23.25
C MET A 79 17.50 3.69 23.22
N LEU A 80 16.77 2.71 22.68
CA LEU A 80 17.28 1.35 22.50
C LEU A 80 18.50 1.34 21.56
N PHE A 81 18.42 2.02 20.41
CA PHE A 81 19.55 2.14 19.50
C PHE A 81 20.75 2.85 20.15
N ALA A 82 20.53 3.93 20.90
CA ALA A 82 21.57 4.64 21.61
C ALA A 82 22.24 3.77 22.68
N ALA A 83 21.45 3.02 23.46
CA ALA A 83 21.96 2.08 24.45
C ALA A 83 22.77 0.95 23.78
N ARG A 84 22.26 0.39 22.69
CA ARG A 84 22.95 -0.66 21.92
C ARG A 84 24.26 -0.14 21.33
N LEU A 85 24.28 1.10 20.85
CA LEU A 85 25.49 1.76 20.36
C LEU A 85 26.52 1.95 21.48
N ALA A 86 26.10 2.52 22.63
CA ALA A 86 26.98 2.75 23.78
C ALA A 86 27.57 1.44 24.35
N LEU A 87 26.78 0.36 24.40
CA LEU A 87 27.27 -0.95 24.83
C LEU A 87 28.22 -1.57 23.80
N SER A 88 27.96 -1.39 22.50
CA SER A 88 28.86 -1.85 21.44
C SER A 88 30.18 -1.06 21.38
N SER A 89 30.17 0.25 21.67
CA SER A 89 31.40 1.05 21.73
C SER A 89 32.26 0.69 22.94
N ARG A 90 31.64 0.16 24.01
CA ARG A 90 32.35 -0.30 25.22
C ARG A 90 33.11 -1.60 25.03
N GLN A 91 32.88 -2.32 23.93
CA GLN A 91 33.49 -3.61 23.62
C GLN A 91 34.71 -3.48 22.68
N ALA A 92 35.03 -2.26 22.24
CA ALA A 92 36.16 -1.94 21.36
C ALA A 92 37.35 -1.27 22.08
N ILE A 93 37.42 -1.32 23.41
CA ILE A 93 38.55 -0.86 24.23
C ILE A 93 39.07 -2.03 25.06
#